data_AF-A0A969ZJU6-F1
#
_entry.id   AF-A0A969ZJU6-F1
#
_cell.length_a   1.000
_cell.length_b   1.000
_cell.length_c   1.000
_cell.angle_alpha   90.00
_cell.angle_beta   90.00
_cell.angle_gamma   90.00
#
_symmetry.space_group_name_H-M   'P 1'
#
loop_
_entity.id
_entity.type
_entity.pdbx_description
1 polymer ?
#
loop_
_entity_poly.entity_id
_entity_poly.type
_entity_poly.pdbx_seq_one_letter_code
_entity_poly.pdbx_strand_id
1 'polypeptide(L)' 'MYKFKEGFYTDVRIEEVYETLISYTLTKLDESRIRKYKAAFIRVF' A
#
# COMPACT_ATOMS: atom_id res chain seq x y z
N MET A 1 -9.60 15.89 -14.76
CA MET A 1 -8.95 14.60 -15.11
C MET A 1 -7.54 14.90 -15.60
N TYR A 2 -6.54 14.21 -15.07
CA TYR A 2 -5.15 14.34 -15.55
C TYR A 2 -5.01 13.64 -16.91
N LYS A 3 -4.25 14.23 -17.84
CA LYS A 3 -3.95 13.63 -19.14
C LYS A 3 -2.53 13.09 -19.11
N PHE A 4 -2.39 11.79 -19.31
CA PHE A 4 -1.08 11.15 -19.46
C PHE A 4 -0.49 11.47 -20.83
N LYS A 5 0.84 11.42 -20.92
CA LYS A 5 1.56 11.69 -22.17
C LYS A 5 1.24 10.61 -23.19
N GLU A 6 0.87 11.02 -24.40
CA GLU A 6 0.59 10.10 -25.49
C GLU A 6 1.86 9.32 -25.90
N GLY A 7 1.66 8.06 -26.32
CA GLY A 7 2.74 7.15 -26.70
C GLY A 7 3.43 6.44 -25.54
N PHE A 8 3.04 6.72 -24.29
CA PHE A 8 3.55 6.04 -23.10
C PHE A 8 2.48 5.13 -22.50
N TYR A 9 2.91 3.99 -21.95
CA TYR A 9 2.00 3.13 -21.19
C TYR A 9 1.87 3.68 -19.77
N THR A 10 0.63 3.91 -19.33
CA THR A 10 0.36 4.35 -17.96
C THR A 10 -0.33 3.26 -17.19
N ASP A 11 0.22 2.94 -16.02
CA ASP A 11 -0.39 2.07 -15.04
C ASP A 11 -0.81 2.91 -13.82
N VAL A 12 -2.10 2.84 -13.48
CA VAL A 12 -2.68 3.52 -12.33
C VAL A 12 -3.20 2.46 -11.37
N ARG A 13 -2.62 2.42 -10.17
CA ARG A 13 -3.03 1.49 -9.13
C ARG A 13 -3.49 2.26 -7.90
N ILE A 14 -4.73 2.03 -7.50
CA ILE A 14 -5.31 2.60 -6.28
C ILE A 14 -5.46 1.47 -5.27
N GLU A 15 -5.00 1.70 -4.06
CA GLU A 15 -5.04 0.70 -2.99
C GLU A 15 -5.61 1.31 -1.71
N GLU A 16 -6.44 0.53 -1.04
CA GLU A 16 -6.88 0.74 0.34
C GLU A 16 -6.48 -0.50 1.13
N VAL A 17 -5.55 -0.32 2.07
CA VAL A 17 -4.92 -1.42 2.79
C VAL A 17 -5.24 -1.32 4.27
N TYR A 18 -5.62 -2.46 4.83
CA TYR A 18 -5.74 -2.70 6.26
C TYR A 18 -4.90 -3.93 6.60
N GLU A 19 -3.95 -3.77 7.52
CA GLU A 19 -3.06 -4.84 7.97
C GLU A 19 -2.99 -4.83 9.49
N THR A 20 -2.84 -6.02 10.08
CA THR A 20 -2.58 -6.21 11.51
C THR A 20 -1.45 -7.20 11.67
N LEU A 21 -0.48 -6.86 12.52
CA LEU A 21 0.67 -7.68 12.85
C LEU A 21 0.70 -7.91 14.35
N ILE A 22 0.69 -9.18 14.76
CA ILE A 22 0.80 -9.60 16.16
C ILE A 22 1.96 -10.60 16.24
N SER A 23 2.97 -10.27 17.03
CA SER A 23 4.14 -11.11 17.28
C SER A 23 4.19 -11.47 18.76
N TYR A 24 4.17 -12.77 19.06
CA TYR A 24 4.20 -13.29 20.42
C TYR A 24 5.25 -14.41 20.52
N THR A 25 6.29 -14.20 21.31
CA THR A 25 7.37 -15.17 21.51
C THR A 25 7.70 -15.34 22.99
N LEU A 26 8.13 -16.55 23.39
CA LEU A 26 8.50 -16.86 24.78
C LEU A 26 7.49 -16.37 25.83
N THR A 27 6.19 -16.58 25.58
CA THR A 27 5.09 -16.12 26.45
C THR A 27 5.00 -14.59 26.63
N LYS A 28 5.59 -13.82 25.72
CA LYS A 28 5.59 -12.35 25.71
C LYS A 28 5.05 -11.81 24.39
N LEU A 29 4.26 -10.74 24.48
CA LEU A 29 3.85 -9.96 23.32
C LEU A 29 4.98 -9.01 22.93
N ASP A 30 5.55 -9.21 21.75
CA ASP A 30 6.66 -8.40 21.23
C ASP A 30 6.17 -7.28 20.33
N GLU A 31 5.15 -7.55 19.51
CA GLU A 31 4.58 -6.55 18.62
C GLU A 31 3.07 -6.73 18.51
N SER A 32 2.35 -5.61 18.48
CA SER A 32 0.93 -5.54 18.15
C SER A 32 0.69 -4.23 17.42
N ARG A 33 0.67 -4.28 16.08
CA ARG A 33 0.59 -3.10 15.23
C ARG A 33 -0.56 -3.23 14.24
N ILE A 34 -1.27 -2.12 14.05
CA ILE A 34 -2.28 -1.97 13.01
C ILE A 34 -1.77 -0.94 12.02
N ARG A 35 -1.81 -1.26 10.72
CA ARG A 35 -1.48 -0.34 9.64
C ARG A 35 -2.69 -0.16 8.74
N LYS A 36 -3.06 1.10 8.49
CA LYS A 36 -4.12 1.45 7.54
C LYS A 36 -3.64 2.57 6.66
N TYR A 37 -3.76 2.42 5.35
CA TYR A 37 -3.45 3.49 4.43
C TYR A 37 -4.29 3.41 3.15
N LYS A 38 -4.48 4.57 2.54
CA LYS A 38 -5.02 4.70 1.18
C LYS A 38 -3.96 5.39 0.34
N ALA A 39 -3.69 4.85 -0.84
CA ALA A 39 -2.66 5.38 -1.73
C ALA A 39 -3.05 5.19 -3.20
N ALA A 40 -2.50 6.05 -4.05
CA ALA A 40 -2.54 5.88 -5.49
C ALA A 40 -1.10 5.91 -6.02
N PHE A 41 -0.77 4.94 -6.86
CA PHE A 41 0.51 4.82 -7.54
C PHE A 41 0.27 5.03 -9.03
N ILE A 42 1.03 5.96 -9.61
CA ILE A 42 1.01 6.24 -11.04
C ILE A 42 2.39 5.90 -11.57
N ARG A 43 2.46 4.97 -12.51
CA ARG A 43 3.69 4.56 -13.20
C ARG A 43 3.54 4.87 -14.69
N VAL A 44 4.56 5.48 -15.27
CA VAL A 44 4.63 5.82 -16.70
C VAL A 44 5.87 5.15 -17.27
N PHE A 45 5.68 4.35 -18.32
CA PHE A 45 6.72 3.59 -19.02
C PHE A 45 6.86 4.09 -20.45
#